data_AF-A0A7V1WZI1-F1
#
_entry.id   AF-A0A7V1WZI1-F1
#
_cell.length_a   1.000
_cell.length_b   1.000
_cell.length_c   1.000
_cell.angle_alpha   90.00
_cell.angle_beta   90.00
_cell.angle_gamma   90.00
#
_symmetry.space_group_name_H-M   'P 1'
#
loop_
_entity.id
_entity.type
_entity.pdbx_description
1 polymer ?
#
loop_
_entity_poly.entity_id
_entity_poly.type
_entity_poly.pdbx_seq_one_letter_code
_entity_poly.pdbx_strand_id
1 'polypeptide(L)'
;MARQFTKQAYVKAGITVLVLFIVNYMVLFFADYPHVVERYYAKALYPVVCHILHPFFNLFPFSVGDVLYIAVIVYLLFIIIRLVKQLFKKQFAAAGLLVLKIIAGVEVGMLVFYLFWGLNYFRPSAAERLHLADSSYSVTELKQVTAVLIDSANATRGRVNAADIRQTNDTIYHTARKAVIALANRSPEFNTYRPGIKPSLLTPLLNYIGTSGYYNPFTGEAQMNYQMPLCNRPFVACHEMAHQMGYGPEDEANFVGFLAARSAADRLLRYSAYNLAVNEFLRTVRYTDTTAFKELKKRLSPQVIADLKAERAYWLSYQTQLNAISSVFYDNFLKANNQPQGLETYNRMVLLVMAMYKKQGL
;
A
#
# COMPACT_ATOMS: atom_id res chain seq x y z
N MET A 1 9.29 4.61 -51.87
CA MET A 1 9.96 5.06 -50.63
C MET A 1 9.04 5.11 -49.41
N ALA A 2 7.96 5.92 -49.37
CA ALA A 2 7.12 6.09 -48.17
C ALA A 2 6.58 4.76 -47.57
N ARG A 3 6.05 3.84 -48.39
CA ARG A 3 5.53 2.53 -47.95
C ARG A 3 6.60 1.62 -47.31
N GLN A 4 7.86 1.73 -47.75
CA GLN A 4 8.98 0.94 -47.24
C GLN A 4 9.47 1.49 -45.89
N PHE A 5 9.53 2.82 -45.74
CA PHE A 5 9.79 3.47 -44.45
C PHE A 5 8.72 3.13 -43.41
N THR A 6 7.43 3.11 -43.80
CA THR A 6 6.35 2.69 -42.91
C THR A 6 6.51 1.23 -42.49
N LYS A 7 6.81 0.31 -43.41
CA LYS A 7 7.04 -1.11 -43.09
C LYS A 7 8.20 -1.31 -42.10
N GLN A 8 9.34 -0.64 -42.31
CA GLN A 8 10.48 -0.71 -41.40
C GLN A 8 10.14 -0.19 -40.00
N ALA A 9 9.40 0.93 -39.90
CA ALA A 9 8.97 1.48 -38.62
C ALA A 9 8.07 0.51 -37.84
N TYR A 10 7.16 -0.20 -38.53
CA TYR A 10 6.30 -1.21 -37.93
C TYR A 10 7.10 -2.42 -37.43
N VAL A 11 8.03 -2.93 -38.24
CA VAL A 11 8.88 -4.06 -37.84
C VAL A 11 9.68 -3.71 -36.61
N LYS A 12 10.32 -2.53 -36.59
CA LYS A 12 11.09 -2.06 -35.43
C LYS A 12 10.22 -1.95 -34.18
N ALA A 13 9.06 -1.30 -34.28
CA ALA A 13 8.14 -1.14 -33.15
C ALA A 13 7.60 -2.49 -32.64
N GLY A 14 7.26 -3.41 -33.55
CA GLY A 14 6.82 -4.75 -33.21
C GLY A 14 7.90 -5.57 -32.50
N ILE A 15 9.15 -5.51 -32.97
CA ILE A 15 10.29 -6.15 -32.30
C ILE A 15 10.48 -5.54 -30.90
N THR A 16 10.41 -4.22 -30.76
CA THR A 16 10.53 -3.57 -29.45
C THR A 16 9.47 -4.05 -28.47
N VAL A 17 8.19 -4.07 -28.88
CA VAL A 17 7.09 -4.59 -28.05
C VAL A 17 7.33 -6.06 -27.70
N LEU A 18 7.69 -6.90 -28.68
CA LEU A 18 7.92 -8.32 -28.42
C LEU A 18 9.06 -8.55 -27.41
N VAL A 19 10.17 -7.81 -27.54
CA VAL A 19 11.29 -7.92 -26.60
C VAL A 19 10.88 -7.45 -25.21
N LEU A 20 10.21 -6.30 -25.09
CA LEU A 20 9.74 -5.78 -23.81
C LEU A 20 8.71 -6.71 -23.15
N PHE A 21 7.81 -7.31 -23.92
CA PHE A 21 6.88 -8.34 -23.46
C PHE A 21 7.63 -9.54 -22.90
N ILE A 22 8.62 -10.08 -23.63
CA ILE A 22 9.45 -11.21 -23.17
C ILE A 22 10.17 -10.85 -21.87
N VAL A 23 10.76 -9.66 -21.78
CA VAL A 23 11.47 -9.22 -20.56
C VAL A 23 10.51 -9.09 -19.38
N ASN A 24 9.33 -8.48 -19.57
CA ASN A 24 8.31 -8.40 -18.51
C ASN A 24 7.85 -9.80 -18.07
N TYR A 25 7.61 -10.69 -19.02
CA TYR A 25 7.26 -12.08 -18.72
C TYR A 25 8.39 -12.79 -17.95
N MET A 26 9.65 -12.50 -18.29
CA MET A 26 10.79 -13.04 -17.57
C MET A 26 10.85 -12.59 -16.11
N VAL A 27 10.42 -11.36 -15.81
CA VAL A 27 10.34 -10.86 -14.44
C VAL A 27 9.35 -11.68 -13.59
N LEU A 28 8.26 -12.16 -14.18
CA LEU A 28 7.25 -12.93 -13.46
C LEU A 28 7.78 -14.30 -12.97
N PHE A 29 8.79 -14.89 -13.62
CA PHE A 29 9.41 -16.13 -13.12
C PHE A 29 10.06 -15.96 -11.75
N PHE A 30 10.44 -14.74 -11.34
CA PHE A 30 10.99 -14.52 -10.01
C PHE A 30 9.97 -14.78 -8.88
N ALA A 31 8.67 -14.83 -9.18
CA ALA A 31 7.64 -15.20 -8.22
C ALA A 31 7.85 -16.60 -7.62
N ASP A 32 8.42 -17.53 -8.39
CA ASP A 32 8.72 -18.91 -7.97
C ASP A 32 10.05 -19.03 -7.19
N TYR A 33 10.82 -17.94 -7.09
CA TYR A 33 12.14 -17.93 -6.44
C TYR A 33 12.26 -16.85 -5.35
N PRO A 34 11.42 -16.90 -4.30
CA PRO A 34 11.32 -15.82 -3.32
C PRO A 34 12.63 -15.54 -2.58
N HIS A 35 13.42 -16.56 -2.25
CA HIS A 35 14.73 -16.35 -1.61
C HIS A 35 15.76 -15.68 -2.52
N VAL A 36 15.65 -15.85 -3.84
CA VAL A 36 16.51 -15.15 -4.82
C VAL A 36 16.14 -13.67 -4.82
N VAL A 37 14.83 -13.36 -4.84
CA VAL A 37 14.32 -11.99 -4.73
C VAL A 37 14.76 -11.36 -3.42
N GLU A 38 14.63 -12.06 -2.29
CA GLU A 38 15.07 -11.53 -0.99
C GLU A 38 16.55 -11.16 -1.00
N ARG A 39 17.41 -12.06 -1.50
CA ARG A 39 18.86 -11.89 -1.45
C ARG A 39 19.37 -10.81 -2.41
N TYR A 40 18.94 -10.85 -3.67
CA TYR A 40 19.53 -10.01 -4.72
C TYR A 40 18.72 -8.76 -5.01
N TYR A 41 17.41 -8.81 -4.83
CA TYR A 41 16.56 -7.64 -5.02
C TYR A 41 16.37 -6.89 -3.70
N ALA A 42 15.65 -7.47 -2.74
CA ALA A 42 15.20 -6.75 -1.54
C ALA A 42 16.33 -6.34 -0.61
N LYS A 43 17.37 -7.18 -0.44
CA LYS A 43 18.54 -6.89 0.42
C LYS A 43 19.72 -6.22 -0.28
N ALA A 44 19.69 -6.07 -1.61
CA ALA A 44 20.80 -5.47 -2.37
C ALA A 44 20.37 -4.37 -3.35
N LEU A 45 19.61 -4.67 -4.40
CA LEU A 45 19.23 -3.67 -5.42
C LEU A 45 18.22 -2.63 -4.89
N TYR A 46 17.17 -3.05 -4.21
CA TYR A 46 16.11 -2.17 -3.72
C TYR A 46 16.62 -1.09 -2.73
N PRO A 47 17.56 -1.39 -1.80
CA PRO A 47 18.23 -0.37 -1.00
C PRO A 47 18.91 0.73 -1.84
N VAL A 48 19.55 0.37 -2.96
CA VAL A 48 20.16 1.35 -3.88
C VAL A 48 19.08 2.26 -4.48
N VAL A 49 17.96 1.68 -4.92
CA VAL A 49 16.80 2.44 -5.40
C VAL A 49 16.32 3.42 -4.33
N CYS A 50 16.12 2.95 -3.09
CA CYS A 50 15.67 3.78 -1.98
C CYS A 50 16.66 4.92 -1.65
N HIS A 51 17.97 4.63 -1.64
CA HIS A 51 19.02 5.61 -1.37
C HIS A 51 19.13 6.70 -2.45
N ILE A 52 18.63 6.45 -3.67
CA ILE A 52 18.57 7.43 -4.75
C ILE A 52 17.23 8.18 -4.70
N LEU A 53 16.11 7.46 -4.75
CA LEU A 53 14.79 8.05 -4.93
C LEU A 53 14.33 8.81 -3.68
N HIS A 54 14.38 8.21 -2.49
CA HIS A 54 13.80 8.84 -1.30
C HIS A 54 14.46 10.18 -0.96
N PRO A 55 15.80 10.31 -0.89
CA PRO A 55 16.43 11.61 -0.64
C PRO A 55 16.10 12.66 -1.69
N PHE A 56 16.10 12.27 -2.98
CA PHE A 56 15.86 13.17 -4.09
C PHE A 56 14.43 13.71 -4.07
N PHE A 57 13.44 12.82 -3.99
CA PHE A 57 12.04 13.25 -4.00
C PHE A 57 11.64 13.94 -2.68
N ASN A 58 12.27 13.63 -1.55
CA ASN A 58 12.05 14.35 -0.29
C ASN A 58 12.51 15.82 -0.31
N LEU A 59 13.26 16.27 -1.34
CA LEU A 59 13.59 17.69 -1.51
C LEU A 59 12.34 18.54 -1.81
N PHE A 60 11.31 17.93 -2.41
CA PHE A 60 10.09 18.64 -2.79
C PHE A 60 9.05 18.56 -1.66
N PRO A 61 8.40 19.67 -1.28
CA PRO A 61 7.41 19.68 -0.19
C PRO A 61 6.03 19.12 -0.62
N PHE A 62 5.84 18.81 -1.90
CA PHE A 62 4.64 18.22 -2.47
C PHE A 62 4.93 16.82 -3.03
N SER A 63 3.87 16.03 -3.27
CA SER A 63 3.99 14.71 -3.90
C SER A 63 4.34 14.83 -5.39
N VAL A 64 5.56 14.43 -5.75
CA VAL A 64 5.99 14.41 -7.16
C VAL A 64 5.33 13.25 -7.90
N GLY A 65 5.07 12.14 -7.21
CA GLY A 65 4.33 10.99 -7.72
C GLY A 65 2.92 11.34 -8.17
N ASP A 66 2.20 12.19 -7.43
CA ASP A 66 0.88 12.68 -7.85
C ASP A 66 0.98 13.53 -9.12
N VAL A 67 1.98 14.41 -9.21
CA VAL A 67 2.23 15.22 -10.42
C VAL A 67 2.56 14.32 -11.61
N LEU A 68 3.37 13.27 -11.41
CA LEU A 68 3.69 12.29 -12.43
C LEU A 68 2.42 11.56 -12.92
N TYR A 69 1.55 11.11 -12.01
CA TYR A 69 0.29 10.45 -12.37
C TYR A 69 -0.64 11.39 -13.15
N ILE A 70 -0.79 12.65 -12.72
CA ILE A 70 -1.57 13.65 -13.45
C ILE A 70 -0.99 13.87 -14.84
N ALA A 71 0.34 14.00 -14.96
CA ALA A 71 1.01 14.19 -16.25
C ALA A 71 0.80 12.99 -17.19
N VAL A 72 0.89 11.76 -16.68
CA VAL A 72 0.60 10.54 -17.45
C VAL A 72 -0.85 10.53 -17.93
N ILE A 73 -1.82 10.85 -17.07
CA ILE A 73 -3.24 10.90 -17.45
C ILE A 73 -3.46 11.93 -18.56
N VAL A 74 -2.93 13.15 -18.42
CA VAL A 74 -3.04 14.21 -19.44
C VAL A 74 -2.40 13.76 -20.76
N TYR A 75 -1.23 13.12 -20.71
CA TYR A 75 -0.56 12.58 -21.88
C TYR A 75 -1.38 11.47 -22.57
N LEU A 76 -1.98 10.56 -21.80
CA LEU A 76 -2.85 9.51 -22.32
C LEU A 76 -4.10 10.10 -23.00
N LEU A 77 -4.73 11.11 -22.40
CA LEU A 77 -5.87 11.81 -23.02
C LEU A 77 -5.47 12.47 -24.34
N PHE A 78 -4.32 13.14 -24.39
CA PHE A 78 -3.79 13.73 -25.61
C PHE A 78 -3.56 12.67 -26.71
N ILE A 79 -2.95 11.54 -26.34
CA ILE A 79 -2.72 10.43 -27.25
C ILE A 79 -4.02 9.83 -27.77
N ILE A 80 -5.02 9.65 -26.91
CA ILE A 80 -6.33 9.10 -27.30
C ILE A 80 -7.00 10.05 -28.30
N ILE A 81 -7.01 11.35 -28.04
CA ILE A 81 -7.56 12.35 -28.98
C ILE A 81 -6.81 12.28 -30.32
N ARG A 82 -5.48 12.17 -30.30
CA ARG A 82 -4.67 12.03 -31.51
C ARG A 82 -5.00 10.74 -32.27
N LEU A 83 -5.14 9.61 -31.58
CA LEU A 83 -5.49 8.33 -32.15
C LEU A 83 -6.86 8.40 -32.84
N VAL A 84 -7.88 8.92 -32.15
CA VAL A 84 -9.23 9.12 -32.68
C VAL A 84 -9.20 10.01 -33.93
N LYS A 85 -8.48 11.14 -33.90
CA LYS A 85 -8.32 12.01 -35.08
C LYS A 85 -7.67 11.29 -36.27
N GLN A 86 -6.66 10.45 -36.03
CA GLN A 86 -6.02 9.67 -37.11
C GLN A 86 -6.98 8.62 -37.70
N LEU A 87 -7.80 7.98 -36.88
CA LEU A 87 -8.82 7.03 -37.34
C LEU A 87 -9.90 7.72 -38.19
N PHE A 88 -10.41 8.88 -37.77
CA PHE A 88 -11.36 9.66 -38.57
C PHE A 88 -10.76 10.14 -39.90
N LYS A 89 -9.47 10.48 -39.92
CA LYS A 89 -8.73 10.81 -41.15
C LYS A 89 -8.33 9.58 -41.98
N LYS A 90 -8.76 8.37 -41.61
CA LYS A 90 -8.41 7.09 -42.25
C LYS A 90 -6.90 6.84 -42.34
N GLN A 91 -6.12 7.42 -41.42
CA GLN A 91 -4.66 7.27 -41.33
C GLN A 91 -4.28 6.03 -40.53
N PHE A 92 -4.81 4.86 -40.90
CA PHE A 92 -4.66 3.61 -40.13
C PHE A 92 -3.20 3.21 -39.89
N ALA A 93 -2.33 3.45 -40.86
CA ALA A 93 -0.89 3.18 -40.72
C ALA A 93 -0.20 4.10 -39.69
N ALA A 94 -0.68 5.32 -39.48
CA ALA A 94 -0.16 6.18 -38.40
C ALA A 94 -0.75 5.79 -37.04
N ALA A 95 -2.04 5.44 -37.03
CA ALA A 95 -2.76 4.99 -35.83
C ALA A 95 -2.15 3.70 -35.26
N GLY A 96 -1.87 2.69 -36.11
CA GLY A 96 -1.26 1.44 -35.67
C GLY A 96 0.15 1.63 -35.07
N LEU A 97 0.98 2.51 -35.65
CA LEU A 97 2.28 2.85 -35.07
C LEU A 97 2.13 3.57 -33.73
N LEU A 98 1.11 4.42 -33.58
CA LEU A 98 0.82 5.08 -32.31
C LEU A 98 0.42 4.06 -31.24
N VAL A 99 -0.43 3.10 -31.58
CA VAL A 99 -0.82 2.00 -30.67
C VAL A 99 0.40 1.19 -30.22
N LEU A 100 1.29 0.80 -31.13
CA LEU A 100 2.52 0.08 -30.75
C LEU A 100 3.41 0.89 -29.80
N LYS A 101 3.48 2.21 -29.97
CA LYS A 101 4.21 3.09 -29.04
C LYS A 101 3.56 3.18 -27.67
N ILE A 102 2.22 3.17 -27.60
CA ILE A 102 1.48 3.13 -26.34
C ILE A 102 1.79 1.83 -25.61
N ILE A 103 1.68 0.69 -26.31
CA ILE A 103 1.98 -0.64 -25.75
C ILE A 103 3.41 -0.68 -25.21
N ALA A 104 4.39 -0.27 -26.01
CA ALA A 104 5.79 -0.21 -25.56
C ALA A 104 5.97 0.71 -24.35
N GLY A 105 5.27 1.85 -24.30
CA GLY A 105 5.30 2.76 -23.15
C GLY A 105 4.72 2.14 -21.87
N VAL A 106 3.63 1.39 -21.99
CA VAL A 106 3.04 0.64 -20.87
C VAL A 106 4.01 -0.44 -20.38
N GLU A 107 4.61 -1.21 -21.28
CA GLU A 107 5.57 -2.26 -20.93
C GLU A 107 6.84 -1.71 -20.29
N VAL A 108 7.33 -0.54 -20.72
CA VAL A 108 8.41 0.18 -20.03
C VAL A 108 7.97 0.59 -18.63
N GLY A 109 6.75 1.11 -18.48
CA GLY A 109 6.18 1.43 -17.17
C GLY A 109 6.13 0.21 -16.24
N MET A 110 5.72 -0.96 -16.75
CA MET A 110 5.71 -2.22 -16.00
C MET A 110 7.12 -2.64 -15.57
N LEU A 111 8.12 -2.54 -16.44
CA LEU A 111 9.51 -2.85 -16.07
C LEU A 111 10.04 -1.90 -14.99
N VAL A 112 9.78 -0.60 -15.13
CA VAL A 112 10.19 0.39 -14.10
C VAL A 112 9.49 0.08 -12.78
N PHE A 113 8.19 -0.25 -12.80
CA PHE A 113 7.45 -0.67 -11.62
C PHE A 113 8.12 -1.86 -10.93
N TYR A 114 8.38 -2.97 -11.64
CA TYR A 114 9.00 -4.15 -11.05
C TYR A 114 10.43 -3.91 -10.57
N LEU A 115 11.22 -3.17 -11.34
CA LEU A 115 12.60 -2.84 -10.99
C LEU A 115 12.67 -1.92 -9.77
N PHE A 116 11.78 -0.93 -9.68
CA PHE A 116 11.82 0.03 -8.59
C PHE A 116 11.15 -0.50 -7.32
N TRP A 117 10.11 -1.32 -7.45
CA TRP A 117 9.40 -1.81 -6.26
C TRP A 117 8.66 -3.14 -6.39
N GLY A 118 8.06 -3.46 -7.55
CA GLY A 118 7.10 -4.56 -7.70
C GLY A 118 7.65 -5.95 -7.36
N LEU A 119 8.96 -6.17 -7.49
CA LEU A 119 9.60 -7.42 -7.04
C LEU A 119 9.48 -7.64 -5.52
N ASN A 120 9.18 -6.62 -4.72
CA ASN A 120 8.88 -6.79 -3.29
C ASN A 120 7.66 -7.68 -3.01
N TYR A 121 6.76 -7.87 -3.99
CA TYR A 121 5.66 -8.83 -3.87
C TYR A 121 6.11 -10.30 -3.95
N PHE A 122 7.30 -10.55 -4.49
CA PHE A 122 7.84 -11.90 -4.70
C PHE A 122 8.80 -12.33 -3.59
N ARG A 123 8.87 -11.59 -2.48
CA ARG A 123 9.70 -11.93 -1.33
C ARG A 123 9.08 -13.11 -0.55
N PRO A 124 9.86 -13.83 0.28
CA PRO A 124 9.29 -14.74 1.26
C PRO A 124 8.34 -13.96 2.19
N SER A 125 7.31 -14.63 2.70
CA SER A 125 6.31 -13.99 3.56
C SER A 125 6.97 -13.29 4.76
N ALA A 126 6.36 -12.22 5.26
CA ALA A 126 6.80 -11.56 6.49
C ALA A 126 6.83 -12.54 7.68
N ALA A 127 5.94 -13.53 7.70
CA ALA A 127 5.96 -14.56 8.74
C ALA A 127 7.30 -15.31 8.75
N GLU A 128 7.80 -15.69 7.58
CA GLU A 128 9.10 -16.33 7.43
C GLU A 128 10.26 -15.37 7.74
N ARG A 129 10.26 -14.19 7.10
CA ARG A 129 11.32 -13.18 7.25
C ARG A 129 11.49 -12.69 8.69
N LEU A 130 10.40 -12.65 9.46
CA LEU A 130 10.39 -12.20 10.86
C LEU A 130 10.42 -13.36 11.87
N HIS A 131 10.61 -14.60 11.39
CA HIS A 131 10.67 -15.82 12.21
C HIS A 131 9.45 -15.96 13.14
N LEU A 132 8.26 -15.90 12.53
CA LEU A 132 6.94 -16.11 13.12
C LEU A 132 6.40 -17.46 12.64
N ALA A 133 6.85 -18.54 13.27
CA ALA A 133 6.69 -19.92 12.77
C ALA A 133 5.29 -20.51 12.90
N ASP A 134 4.38 -19.89 13.68
CA ASP A 134 2.99 -20.36 13.85
C ASP A 134 1.99 -19.23 13.66
N SER A 135 1.48 -19.12 12.44
CA SER A 135 0.38 -18.21 12.10
C SER A 135 -1.00 -18.83 12.33
N SER A 136 -1.08 -20.13 12.61
CA SER A 136 -2.36 -20.77 12.93
C SER A 136 -2.86 -20.26 14.27
N TYR A 137 -4.17 -20.24 14.47
CA TYR A 137 -4.76 -19.91 15.77
C TYR A 137 -6.12 -20.57 15.96
N SER A 138 -6.44 -20.89 17.20
CA SER A 138 -7.75 -21.31 17.65
C SER A 138 -8.68 -20.12 17.81
N VAL A 139 -9.99 -20.40 17.80
CA VAL A 139 -11.03 -19.41 18.10
C VAL A 139 -10.85 -18.80 19.49
N THR A 140 -10.38 -19.59 20.46
CA THR A 140 -10.11 -19.13 21.83
C THR A 140 -8.97 -18.12 21.87
N GLU A 141 -7.83 -18.43 21.22
CA GLU A 141 -6.70 -17.50 21.11
C GLU A 141 -7.11 -16.22 20.39
N LEU A 142 -7.89 -16.32 19.30
CA LEU A 142 -8.40 -15.15 18.59
C LEU A 142 -9.23 -14.24 19.51
N LYS A 143 -10.12 -14.82 20.34
CA LYS A 143 -10.93 -14.05 21.32
C LYS A 143 -10.04 -13.40 22.38
N GLN A 144 -9.04 -14.11 22.89
CA GLN A 144 -8.10 -13.62 23.90
C GLN A 144 -7.29 -12.44 23.38
N VAL A 145 -6.65 -12.58 22.22
CA VAL A 145 -5.89 -11.49 21.60
C VAL A 145 -6.79 -10.32 21.24
N THR A 146 -8.00 -10.58 20.73
CA THR A 146 -8.98 -9.51 20.46
C THR A 146 -9.34 -8.73 21.72
N ALA A 147 -9.56 -9.41 22.85
CA ALA A 147 -9.84 -8.75 24.12
C ALA A 147 -8.68 -7.86 24.58
N VAL A 148 -7.43 -8.35 24.46
CA VAL A 148 -6.23 -7.56 24.77
C VAL A 148 -6.10 -6.32 23.88
N LEU A 149 -6.39 -6.45 22.59
CA LEU A 149 -6.38 -5.32 21.65
C LEU A 149 -7.47 -4.30 21.99
N ILE A 150 -8.67 -4.75 22.36
CA ILE A 150 -9.77 -3.87 22.81
C ILE A 150 -9.39 -3.10 24.06
N ASP A 151 -8.82 -3.78 25.06
CA ASP A 151 -8.36 -3.11 26.28
C ASP A 151 -7.27 -2.10 25.99
N SER A 152 -6.33 -2.46 25.11
CA SER A 152 -5.26 -1.58 24.68
C SER A 152 -5.81 -0.35 23.95
N ALA A 153 -6.80 -0.53 23.06
CA ALA A 153 -7.48 0.58 22.39
C ALA A 153 -8.21 1.49 23.39
N ASN A 154 -8.96 0.92 24.32
CA ASN A 154 -9.66 1.68 25.36
C ASN A 154 -8.67 2.48 26.24
N ALA A 155 -7.61 1.82 26.71
CA ALA A 155 -6.61 2.44 27.59
C ALA A 155 -5.81 3.53 26.87
N THR A 156 -5.44 3.31 25.61
CA THR A 156 -4.74 4.33 24.82
C THR A 156 -5.66 5.48 24.44
N ARG A 157 -6.91 5.19 24.07
CA ARG A 157 -7.91 6.22 23.77
C ARG A 157 -8.20 7.13 24.95
N GLY A 158 -8.31 6.57 26.15
CA GLY A 158 -8.52 7.33 27.39
C GLY A 158 -7.37 8.27 27.75
N ARG A 159 -6.18 8.07 27.18
CA ARG A 159 -5.02 8.97 27.34
C ARG A 159 -4.96 10.06 26.28
N VAL A 160 -5.63 9.90 25.14
CA VAL A 160 -5.69 10.91 24.08
C VAL A 160 -6.48 12.11 24.59
N ASN A 161 -5.84 13.28 24.58
CA ASN A 161 -6.44 14.52 25.06
C ASN A 161 -6.80 15.50 23.93
N ALA A 162 -7.33 16.66 24.31
CA ALA A 162 -7.79 17.67 23.37
C ALA A 162 -6.67 18.25 22.48
N ALA A 163 -5.42 18.29 22.96
CA ALA A 163 -4.29 18.74 22.16
C ALA A 163 -3.87 17.69 21.12
N ASP A 164 -3.94 16.41 21.48
CA ASP A 164 -3.66 15.30 20.59
C ASP A 164 -4.64 15.28 19.39
N ILE A 165 -5.94 15.54 19.63
CA ILE A 165 -6.95 15.59 18.55
C ILE A 165 -6.91 16.88 17.71
N ARG A 166 -5.99 17.80 18.00
CA ARG A 166 -5.75 19.01 17.21
C ARG A 166 -4.40 18.99 16.49
N GLN A 167 -3.71 17.85 16.50
CA GLN A 167 -2.45 17.71 15.77
C GLN A 167 -2.64 18.03 14.29
N THR A 168 -1.70 18.80 13.73
CA THR A 168 -1.62 19.05 12.29
C THR A 168 -1.14 17.82 11.55
N ASN A 169 -1.41 17.73 10.26
CA ASN A 169 -0.89 16.63 9.43
C ASN A 169 0.65 16.57 9.46
N ASP A 170 1.33 17.72 9.45
CA ASP A 170 2.79 17.76 9.55
C ASP A 170 3.32 17.16 10.86
N THR A 171 2.63 17.43 11.98
CA THR A 171 2.96 16.80 13.27
C THR A 171 2.79 15.29 13.20
N ILE A 172 1.69 14.82 12.60
CA ILE A 172 1.43 13.39 12.40
C ILE A 172 2.52 12.74 11.55
N TYR A 173 2.90 13.38 10.44
CA TYR A 173 3.96 12.90 9.55
C TYR A 173 5.31 12.78 10.27
N HIS A 174 5.69 13.80 11.02
CA HIS A 174 6.93 13.78 11.81
C HIS A 174 6.93 12.69 12.87
N THR A 175 5.81 12.52 13.58
CA THR A 175 5.66 11.51 14.63
C THR A 175 5.69 10.10 14.05
N ALA A 176 4.98 9.84 12.96
CA ALA A 176 5.00 8.56 12.27
C ALA A 176 6.42 8.23 11.76
N ARG A 177 7.10 9.21 11.13
CA ARG A 177 8.49 9.04 10.67
C ARG A 177 9.43 8.65 11.81
N LYS A 178 9.30 9.30 12.97
CA LYS A 178 10.10 8.96 14.17
C LYS A 178 9.82 7.53 14.64
N ALA A 179 8.55 7.09 14.64
CA ALA A 179 8.19 5.74 15.04
C ALA A 179 8.75 4.67 14.09
N VAL A 180 8.71 4.92 12.78
CA VAL A 180 9.27 4.05 11.74
C VAL A 180 10.80 3.95 11.87
N ILE A 181 11.50 5.08 12.08
CA ILE A 181 12.94 5.08 12.35
C ILE A 181 13.26 4.32 13.65
N ALA A 182 12.46 4.49 14.70
CA ALA A 182 12.64 3.78 15.95
C ALA A 182 12.45 2.26 15.79
N LEU A 183 11.53 1.81 14.92
CA LEU A 183 11.39 0.40 14.57
C LEU A 183 12.61 -0.11 13.79
N ALA A 184 13.08 0.66 12.81
CA ALA A 184 14.26 0.31 12.01
C ALA A 184 15.51 0.09 12.86
N ASN A 185 15.68 0.89 13.91
CA ASN A 185 16.81 0.76 14.83
C ASN A 185 16.77 -0.52 15.69
N ARG A 186 15.67 -1.28 15.72
CA ARG A 186 15.53 -2.51 16.52
C ARG A 186 15.94 -3.78 15.77
N SER A 187 15.84 -3.79 14.45
CA SER A 187 16.16 -4.98 13.64
C SER A 187 16.47 -4.59 12.19
N PRO A 188 17.48 -5.21 11.56
CA PRO A 188 17.77 -5.03 10.13
C PRO A 188 16.59 -5.39 9.21
N GLU A 189 15.66 -6.23 9.67
CA GLU A 189 14.46 -6.61 8.90
C GLU A 189 13.47 -5.45 8.71
N PHE A 190 13.67 -4.34 9.43
CA PHE A 190 12.91 -3.10 9.28
C PHE A 190 13.79 -1.96 8.80
N ASN A 191 14.84 -2.21 8.01
CA ASN A 191 15.67 -1.13 7.48
C ASN A 191 14.84 -0.12 6.66
N THR A 192 15.18 1.16 6.78
CA THR A 192 14.54 2.25 6.05
C THR A 192 15.55 3.30 5.63
N TYR A 193 15.28 3.99 4.53
CA TYR A 193 16.23 4.88 3.86
C TYR A 193 15.60 6.26 3.67
N ARG A 194 15.80 7.16 4.64
CA ARG A 194 15.12 8.47 4.69
C ARG A 194 13.59 8.37 4.47
N PRO A 195 12.87 7.63 5.33
CA PRO A 195 11.41 7.50 5.19
C PRO A 195 10.75 8.87 5.28
N GLY A 196 9.65 9.03 4.54
CA GLY A 196 8.91 10.27 4.43
C GLY A 196 7.52 10.02 3.87
N ILE A 197 6.56 10.80 4.34
CA ILE A 197 5.15 10.75 3.97
C ILE A 197 4.75 12.17 3.53
N LYS A 198 3.96 12.27 2.47
CA LYS A 198 3.50 13.54 1.92
C LYS A 198 1.97 13.60 1.79
N PRO A 199 1.36 14.78 1.90
CA PRO A 199 -0.06 14.92 1.55
C PRO A 199 -0.25 14.64 0.06
N SER A 200 -1.23 13.81 -0.29
CA SER A 200 -1.59 13.56 -1.68
C SER A 200 -2.37 14.76 -2.25
N LEU A 201 -1.91 15.30 -3.38
CA LEU A 201 -2.67 16.21 -4.24
C LEU A 201 -3.96 15.56 -4.76
N LEU A 202 -3.97 14.22 -4.86
CA LEU A 202 -5.13 13.42 -5.29
C LEU A 202 -6.11 13.08 -4.15
N THR A 203 -5.94 13.64 -2.94
CA THR A 203 -6.78 13.34 -1.77
C THR A 203 -8.30 13.30 -2.03
N PRO A 204 -8.90 14.28 -2.76
CA PRO A 204 -10.32 14.20 -3.09
C PRO A 204 -10.68 12.96 -3.91
N LEU A 205 -9.85 12.57 -4.88
CA LEU A 205 -10.05 11.36 -5.67
C LEU A 205 -9.88 10.11 -4.80
N LEU A 206 -8.85 10.07 -3.95
CA LEU A 206 -8.58 8.95 -3.03
C LEU A 206 -9.80 8.62 -2.16
N ASN A 207 -10.55 9.63 -1.72
CA ASN A 207 -11.80 9.42 -0.98
C ASN A 207 -12.84 8.63 -1.79
N TYR A 208 -13.09 9.03 -3.05
CA TYR A 208 -14.10 8.38 -3.90
C TYR A 208 -13.73 6.97 -4.34
N ILE A 209 -12.44 6.65 -4.39
CA ILE A 209 -11.95 5.30 -4.69
C ILE A 209 -11.69 4.45 -3.44
N GLY A 210 -11.90 5.00 -2.24
CA GLY A 210 -11.80 4.26 -0.98
C GLY A 210 -10.37 4.03 -0.47
N THR A 211 -9.44 4.92 -0.78
CA THR A 211 -8.00 4.76 -0.49
C THR A 211 -7.55 5.72 0.62
N SER A 212 -6.91 5.18 1.67
CA SER A 212 -6.40 5.97 2.81
C SER A 212 -5.00 6.54 2.58
N GLY A 213 -4.24 5.91 1.72
CA GLY A 213 -2.89 6.29 1.36
C GLY A 213 -2.41 5.35 0.27
N TYR A 214 -1.28 5.68 -0.32
CA TYR A 214 -0.61 4.76 -1.23
C TYR A 214 0.87 5.08 -1.31
N TYR A 215 1.65 4.07 -1.71
CA TYR A 215 3.04 4.23 -2.09
C TYR A 215 3.17 4.36 -3.62
N ASN A 216 3.91 5.36 -4.08
CA ASN A 216 4.20 5.54 -5.51
C ASN A 216 5.47 4.76 -5.89
N PRO A 217 5.37 3.68 -6.69
CA PRO A 217 6.51 2.84 -7.03
C PRO A 217 7.48 3.48 -8.03
N PHE A 218 7.11 4.60 -8.66
CA PHE A 218 7.96 5.29 -9.64
C PHE A 218 8.82 6.39 -9.00
N THR A 219 8.37 6.96 -7.89
CA THR A 219 9.09 8.02 -7.15
C THR A 219 9.55 7.59 -5.76
N GLY A 220 9.08 6.44 -5.25
CA GLY A 220 9.39 5.96 -3.90
C GLY A 220 8.75 6.79 -2.78
N GLU A 221 7.80 7.66 -3.11
CA GLU A 221 7.10 8.49 -2.13
C GLU A 221 5.94 7.71 -1.50
N ALA A 222 5.75 7.88 -0.19
CA ALA A 222 4.51 7.50 0.47
C ALA A 222 3.56 8.70 0.52
N GLN A 223 2.30 8.49 0.16
CA GLN A 223 1.27 9.53 0.08
C GLN A 223 0.10 9.24 1.00
N MET A 224 -0.40 10.27 1.69
CA MET A 224 -1.55 10.16 2.58
C MET A 224 -2.76 10.91 2.04
N ASN A 225 -3.93 10.27 2.11
CA ASN A 225 -5.22 10.96 2.09
C ASN A 225 -5.36 11.73 3.41
N TYR A 226 -5.11 13.03 3.36
CA TYR A 226 -5.05 13.84 4.58
C TYR A 226 -6.42 14.31 5.09
N GLN A 227 -7.53 13.91 4.45
CA GLN A 227 -8.89 14.28 4.83
C GLN A 227 -9.60 13.25 5.71
N MET A 228 -9.12 12.00 5.75
CA MET A 228 -9.69 10.92 6.58
C MET A 228 -9.78 11.30 8.07
N PRO A 229 -10.56 10.60 8.91
CA PRO A 229 -10.61 10.88 10.34
C PRO A 229 -9.24 10.87 11.01
N LEU A 230 -9.03 11.81 11.93
CA LEU A 230 -7.73 12.04 12.56
C LEU A 230 -7.18 10.82 13.30
N CYS A 231 -8.05 9.99 13.89
CA CYS A 231 -7.67 8.78 14.59
C CYS A 231 -7.00 7.73 13.69
N ASN A 232 -7.08 7.85 12.36
CA ASN A 232 -6.55 6.87 11.42
C ASN A 232 -5.25 7.32 10.75
N ARG A 233 -5.10 8.63 10.52
CA ARG A 233 -3.96 9.22 9.81
C ARG A 233 -2.60 8.78 10.33
N PRO A 234 -2.33 8.74 11.65
CA PRO A 234 -1.00 8.37 12.15
C PRO A 234 -0.62 6.93 11.84
N PHE A 235 -1.54 5.98 12.00
CA PHE A 235 -1.30 4.60 11.62
C PHE A 235 -1.07 4.48 10.11
N VAL A 236 -1.91 5.11 9.29
CA VAL A 236 -1.78 5.05 7.83
C VAL A 236 -0.42 5.62 7.40
N ALA A 237 0.05 6.72 8.01
CA ALA A 237 1.38 7.23 7.71
C ALA A 237 2.49 6.19 7.99
N CYS A 238 2.42 5.42 9.08
CA CYS A 238 3.35 4.33 9.34
C CYS A 238 3.20 3.17 8.34
N HIS A 239 1.96 2.83 7.95
CA HIS A 239 1.66 1.80 6.94
C HIS A 239 2.31 2.16 5.58
N GLU A 240 2.08 3.37 5.06
CA GLU A 240 2.65 3.75 3.76
C GLU A 240 4.19 3.81 3.80
N MET A 241 4.77 4.19 4.93
CA MET A 241 6.22 4.12 5.12
C MET A 241 6.74 2.68 5.29
N ALA A 242 5.89 1.71 5.65
CA ALA A 242 6.26 0.29 5.61
C ALA A 242 6.39 -0.21 4.16
N HIS A 243 5.58 0.30 3.21
CA HIS A 243 5.80 0.04 1.78
C HIS A 243 7.15 0.60 1.30
N GLN A 244 7.60 1.75 1.80
CA GLN A 244 8.95 2.28 1.51
C GLN A 244 10.06 1.32 1.99
N MET A 245 9.82 0.52 3.03
CA MET A 245 10.75 -0.51 3.52
C MET A 245 10.73 -1.78 2.66
N GLY A 246 9.91 -1.84 1.61
CA GLY A 246 9.78 -3.00 0.72
C GLY A 246 8.82 -4.07 1.25
N TYR A 247 7.96 -3.76 2.22
CA TYR A 247 6.82 -4.62 2.54
C TYR A 247 5.72 -4.37 1.51
N GLY A 248 5.72 -5.16 0.43
CA GLY A 248 4.79 -5.00 -0.68
C GLY A 248 3.35 -5.33 -0.32
N PRO A 249 3.07 -6.52 0.26
CA PRO A 249 1.71 -6.90 0.64
C PRO A 249 1.11 -6.01 1.74
N GLU A 250 -0.15 -5.61 1.55
CA GLU A 250 -0.91 -4.69 2.42
C GLU A 250 -0.99 -5.17 3.87
N ASP A 251 -1.15 -6.48 4.06
CA ASP A 251 -1.19 -7.14 5.36
C ASP A 251 0.15 -7.08 6.10
N GLU A 252 1.25 -7.22 5.37
CA GLU A 252 2.59 -7.11 5.93
C GLU A 252 2.92 -5.65 6.25
N ALA A 253 2.55 -4.71 5.36
CA ALA A 253 2.67 -3.27 5.61
C ALA A 253 1.83 -2.84 6.82
N ASN A 254 0.61 -3.38 6.97
CA ASN A 254 -0.23 -3.19 8.14
C ASN A 254 0.43 -3.72 9.42
N PHE A 255 1.02 -4.90 9.38
CA PHE A 255 1.72 -5.48 10.53
C PHE A 255 2.93 -4.64 10.93
N VAL A 256 3.78 -4.24 9.98
CA VAL A 256 4.96 -3.40 10.23
C VAL A 256 4.56 -2.01 10.74
N GLY A 257 3.54 -1.39 10.12
CA GLY A 257 2.95 -0.14 10.58
C GLY A 257 2.44 -0.24 12.02
N PHE A 258 1.80 -1.36 12.36
CA PHE A 258 1.32 -1.64 13.72
C PHE A 258 2.48 -1.79 14.71
N LEU A 259 3.55 -2.51 14.36
CA LEU A 259 4.74 -2.63 15.19
C LEU A 259 5.40 -1.28 15.50
N ALA A 260 5.53 -0.42 14.49
CA ALA A 260 6.08 0.92 14.63
C ALA A 260 5.18 1.79 15.53
N ALA A 261 3.88 1.85 15.21
CA ALA A 261 2.93 2.73 15.86
C ALA A 261 2.58 2.31 17.30
N ARG A 262 2.39 1.01 17.57
CA ARG A 262 2.05 0.51 18.93
C ARG A 262 3.15 0.79 19.95
N SER A 263 4.40 0.90 19.49
CA SER A 263 5.57 1.16 20.32
C SER A 263 5.88 2.66 20.48
N ALA A 264 5.18 3.53 19.73
CA ALA A 264 5.47 4.97 19.70
C ALA A 264 5.10 5.65 21.02
N ALA A 265 5.85 6.68 21.42
CA ALA A 265 5.56 7.47 22.62
C ALA A 265 4.34 8.39 22.46
N ASP A 266 4.03 8.79 21.22
CA ASP A 266 2.88 9.65 20.92
C ASP A 266 1.55 8.94 21.19
N ARG A 267 0.66 9.63 21.92
CA ARG A 267 -0.60 9.06 22.41
C ARG A 267 -1.58 8.78 21.27
N LEU A 268 -1.69 9.71 20.32
CA LEU A 268 -2.60 9.57 19.18
C LEU A 268 -2.14 8.45 18.24
N LEU A 269 -0.85 8.39 17.92
CA LEU A 269 -0.28 7.34 17.07
C LEU A 269 -0.44 5.95 17.69
N ARG A 270 -0.17 5.82 19.00
CA ARG A 270 -0.37 4.56 19.69
C ARG A 270 -1.83 4.13 19.69
N TYR A 271 -2.76 5.06 19.95
CA TYR A 271 -4.19 4.78 19.86
C TYR A 271 -4.61 4.39 18.43
N SER A 272 -4.13 5.11 17.42
CA SER A 272 -4.40 4.85 16.00
C SER A 272 -4.08 3.41 15.61
N ALA A 273 -2.95 2.88 16.07
CA ALA A 273 -2.54 1.50 15.85
C ALA A 273 -3.53 0.48 16.45
N TYR A 274 -3.93 0.69 17.70
CA TYR A 274 -4.87 -0.21 18.37
C TYR A 274 -6.30 -0.08 17.84
N ASN A 275 -6.71 1.12 17.41
CA ASN A 275 -8.03 1.33 16.80
C ASN A 275 -8.17 0.52 15.51
N LEU A 276 -7.16 0.58 14.63
CA LEU A 276 -7.13 -0.24 13.42
C LEU A 276 -7.08 -1.74 13.75
N ALA A 277 -6.20 -2.17 14.65
CA ALA A 277 -6.11 -3.57 15.05
C ALA A 277 -7.44 -4.10 15.62
N VAL A 278 -8.15 -3.32 16.42
CA VAL A 278 -9.48 -3.67 16.94
C VAL A 278 -10.50 -3.82 15.82
N ASN A 279 -10.55 -2.88 14.86
CA ASN A 279 -11.48 -2.95 13.73
C ASN A 279 -11.26 -4.25 12.93
N GLU A 280 -10.00 -4.58 12.67
CA GLU A 280 -9.60 -5.77 11.94
C GLU A 280 -9.90 -7.08 12.68
N PHE A 281 -9.50 -7.17 13.95
CA PHE A 281 -9.73 -8.37 14.75
C PHE A 281 -11.21 -8.61 15.04
N LEU A 282 -11.99 -7.56 15.33
CA LEU A 282 -13.44 -7.69 15.50
C LEU A 282 -14.13 -8.13 14.20
N ARG A 283 -13.65 -7.67 13.05
CA ARG A 283 -14.14 -8.12 11.74
C ARG A 283 -13.89 -9.62 11.57
N THR A 284 -12.68 -10.10 11.85
CA THR A 284 -12.33 -11.53 11.80
C THR A 284 -13.17 -12.36 12.77
N VAL A 285 -13.28 -11.92 14.03
CA VAL A 285 -14.13 -12.59 15.04
C VAL A 285 -15.57 -12.68 14.56
N ARG A 286 -16.12 -11.64 13.93
CA ARG A 286 -17.51 -11.66 13.41
C ARG A 286 -17.72 -12.74 12.36
N TYR A 287 -16.74 -12.98 11.49
CA TYR A 287 -16.82 -14.04 10.48
C TYR A 287 -16.70 -15.44 11.10
N THR A 288 -15.95 -15.57 12.20
CA THR A 288 -15.70 -16.87 12.84
C THR A 288 -16.75 -17.24 13.91
N ASP A 289 -17.18 -16.27 14.73
CA ASP A 289 -18.11 -16.45 15.85
C ASP A 289 -18.89 -15.15 16.12
N THR A 290 -20.12 -15.09 15.59
CA THR A 290 -20.99 -13.90 15.71
C THR A 290 -21.43 -13.61 17.14
N THR A 291 -21.50 -14.63 18.02
CA THR A 291 -21.87 -14.46 19.43
C THR A 291 -20.72 -13.81 20.17
N ALA A 292 -19.49 -14.32 20.00
CA ALA A 292 -18.30 -13.74 20.60
C ALA A 292 -18.03 -12.31 20.10
N PHE A 293 -18.31 -12.02 18.83
CA PHE A 293 -18.25 -10.65 18.32
C PHE A 293 -19.18 -9.71 19.09
N LYS A 294 -20.44 -10.11 19.34
CA LYS A 294 -21.39 -9.28 20.10
C LYS A 294 -20.89 -9.03 21.52
N GLU A 295 -20.35 -10.05 22.19
CA GLU A 295 -19.81 -9.91 23.54
C GLU A 295 -18.55 -9.03 23.59
N LEU A 296 -17.57 -9.28 22.73
CA LEU A 296 -16.34 -8.47 22.66
C LEU A 296 -16.64 -7.03 22.27
N LYS A 297 -17.60 -6.78 21.38
CA LYS A 297 -18.01 -5.43 21.01
C LYS A 297 -18.54 -4.62 22.20
N LYS A 298 -19.21 -5.25 23.17
CA LYS A 298 -19.69 -4.57 24.40
C LYS A 298 -18.53 -4.07 25.28
N ARG A 299 -17.34 -4.64 25.14
CA ARG A 299 -16.13 -4.24 25.89
C ARG A 299 -15.50 -2.94 25.36
N LEU A 300 -15.88 -2.48 24.18
CA LEU A 300 -15.39 -1.21 23.64
C LEU A 300 -15.90 -0.04 24.47
N SER A 301 -15.01 0.91 24.77
CA SER A 301 -15.40 2.16 25.41
C SER A 301 -16.26 3.01 24.46
N PRO A 302 -17.13 3.89 25.00
CA PRO A 302 -17.96 4.79 24.19
C PRO A 302 -17.14 5.66 23.21
N GLN A 303 -15.93 6.06 23.62
CA GLN A 303 -15.04 6.87 22.78
C GLN A 303 -14.53 6.09 21.56
N VAL A 304 -14.05 4.85 21.76
CA VAL A 304 -13.62 3.99 20.65
C VAL A 304 -14.79 3.68 19.72
N ILE A 305 -15.99 3.42 20.26
CA ILE A 305 -17.19 3.21 19.45
C ILE A 305 -17.51 4.46 18.60
N ALA A 306 -17.37 5.66 19.17
CA ALA A 306 -17.61 6.91 18.46
C ALA A 306 -16.63 7.10 17.30
N ASP A 307 -15.34 6.83 17.52
CA ASP A 307 -14.31 6.95 16.50
C ASP A 307 -14.53 5.95 15.35
N LEU A 308 -14.86 4.68 15.66
CA LEU A 308 -15.24 3.67 14.65
C LEU A 308 -16.50 4.06 13.84
N LYS A 309 -17.48 4.70 14.50
CA LYS A 309 -18.68 5.22 13.82
C LYS A 309 -18.33 6.40 12.91
N ALA A 310 -17.46 7.31 13.36
CA ALA A 310 -17.03 8.46 12.58
C ALA A 310 -16.26 8.02 11.33
N GLU A 311 -15.38 7.04 11.47
CA GLU A 311 -14.71 6.39 10.33
C GLU A 311 -15.68 5.79 9.34
N ARG A 312 -16.62 4.98 9.83
CA ARG A 312 -17.62 4.38 8.95
C ARG A 312 -18.45 5.44 8.23
N ALA A 313 -18.90 6.47 8.94
CA ALA A 313 -19.69 7.56 8.36
C ALA A 313 -18.90 8.33 7.30
N TYR A 314 -17.61 8.58 7.55
CA TYR A 314 -16.71 9.21 6.59
C TYR A 314 -16.66 8.41 5.27
N TRP A 315 -16.30 7.13 5.33
CA TRP A 315 -16.18 6.32 4.12
C TRP A 315 -17.51 6.09 3.39
N LEU A 316 -18.60 5.93 4.15
CA LEU A 316 -19.95 5.84 3.56
C LEU A 316 -20.35 7.12 2.81
N SER A 317 -19.90 8.30 3.26
CA SER A 317 -20.20 9.57 2.59
C SER A 317 -19.54 9.71 1.22
N TYR A 318 -18.48 8.94 0.95
CA TYR A 318 -17.78 8.89 -0.34
C TYR A 318 -18.10 7.63 -1.16
N GLN A 319 -18.95 6.74 -0.64
CA GLN A 319 -19.29 5.50 -1.32
C GLN A 319 -20.05 5.79 -2.62
N THR A 320 -19.38 5.55 -3.74
CA THR A 320 -19.91 5.72 -5.09
C THR A 320 -19.64 4.46 -5.92
N GLN A 321 -20.21 4.37 -7.13
CA GLN A 321 -19.89 3.28 -8.07
C GLN A 321 -18.39 3.22 -8.43
N LEU A 322 -17.66 4.34 -8.32
CA LEU A 322 -16.21 4.40 -8.59
C LEU A 322 -15.40 3.53 -7.61
N ASN A 323 -15.84 3.44 -6.35
CA ASN A 323 -15.18 2.60 -5.35
C ASN A 323 -15.28 1.11 -5.73
N ALA A 324 -16.44 0.66 -6.23
CA ALA A 324 -16.63 -0.72 -6.69
C ALA A 324 -15.74 -1.03 -7.91
N ILE A 325 -15.65 -0.12 -8.88
CA ILE A 325 -14.77 -0.28 -10.04
C ILE A 325 -13.30 -0.32 -9.61
N SER A 326 -12.87 0.62 -8.76
CA SER A 326 -11.51 0.66 -8.23
C SER A 326 -11.14 -0.63 -7.49
N SER A 327 -12.06 -1.16 -6.67
CA SER A 327 -11.87 -2.42 -5.95
C SER A 327 -11.61 -3.59 -6.89
N VAL A 328 -12.32 -3.68 -8.03
CA VAL A 328 -12.08 -4.74 -9.03
C VAL A 328 -10.72 -4.59 -9.70
N PHE A 329 -10.31 -3.37 -10.06
CA PHE A 329 -8.98 -3.15 -10.65
C PHE A 329 -7.86 -3.50 -9.68
N TYR A 330 -7.98 -3.05 -8.43
CA TYR A 330 -6.98 -3.28 -7.41
C TYR A 330 -6.91 -4.77 -6.98
N ASP A 331 -8.05 -5.45 -6.86
CA ASP A 331 -8.10 -6.90 -6.63
C ASP A 331 -7.35 -7.69 -7.72
N ASN A 332 -7.59 -7.34 -9.00
CA ASN A 332 -6.88 -7.95 -10.13
C ASN A 332 -5.38 -7.60 -10.14
N PHE A 333 -5.02 -6.37 -9.78
CA PHE A 333 -3.64 -5.95 -9.63
C PHE A 333 -2.92 -6.81 -8.56
N LEU A 334 -3.52 -6.99 -7.38
CA LEU A 334 -2.96 -7.82 -6.33
C LEU A 334 -2.80 -9.28 -6.79
N LYS A 335 -3.83 -9.84 -7.42
CA LYS A 335 -3.81 -11.22 -7.97
C LYS A 335 -2.71 -11.41 -9.01
N ALA A 336 -2.51 -10.43 -9.89
CA ALA A 336 -1.42 -10.45 -10.87
C ALA A 336 -0.02 -10.32 -10.24
N ASN A 337 0.08 -9.73 -9.05
CA ASN A 337 1.33 -9.54 -8.30
C ASN A 337 1.49 -10.57 -7.16
N ASN A 338 1.21 -11.85 -7.43
CA ASN A 338 1.42 -12.97 -6.48
C ASN A 338 0.64 -12.86 -5.14
N GLN A 339 -0.50 -12.16 -5.14
CA GLN A 339 -1.47 -12.20 -4.04
C GLN A 339 -2.80 -12.80 -4.52
N PRO A 340 -2.89 -14.13 -4.67
CA PRO A 340 -4.04 -14.78 -5.31
C PRO A 340 -5.38 -14.57 -4.59
N GLN A 341 -5.35 -14.25 -3.29
CA GLN A 341 -6.56 -13.88 -2.54
C GLN A 341 -7.05 -12.44 -2.83
N GLY A 342 -6.26 -11.61 -3.51
CA GLY A 342 -6.60 -10.23 -3.85
C GLY A 342 -7.06 -9.42 -2.63
N LEU A 343 -8.15 -8.68 -2.78
CA LEU A 343 -8.80 -7.93 -1.69
C LEU A 343 -9.53 -8.84 -0.68
N GLU A 344 -9.82 -10.09 -1.04
CA GLU A 344 -10.36 -11.11 -0.13
C GLU A 344 -9.26 -11.72 0.75
N THR A 345 -8.11 -11.06 0.90
CA THR A 345 -7.10 -11.49 1.85
C THR A 345 -7.75 -11.63 3.22
N TYR A 346 -7.94 -12.87 3.65
CA TYR A 346 -8.00 -13.23 5.06
C TYR A 346 -6.94 -12.37 5.74
N ASN A 347 -7.35 -11.52 6.67
CA ASN A 347 -6.50 -10.42 7.11
C ASN A 347 -5.20 -10.97 7.70
N ARG A 348 -4.16 -11.09 6.87
CA ARG A 348 -2.89 -11.73 7.24
C ARG A 348 -2.13 -10.86 8.26
N MET A 349 -2.50 -9.59 8.46
CA MET A 349 -2.09 -8.83 9.64
C MET A 349 -2.56 -9.55 10.91
N VAL A 350 -3.78 -10.08 10.96
CA VAL A 350 -4.28 -10.89 12.08
C VAL A 350 -3.37 -12.10 12.27
N LEU A 351 -3.02 -12.83 11.22
CA LEU A 351 -2.09 -13.96 11.31
C LEU A 351 -0.73 -13.56 11.90
N LEU A 352 -0.13 -12.47 11.42
CA LEU A 352 1.16 -11.98 11.88
C LEU A 352 1.11 -11.45 13.34
N VAL A 353 0.04 -10.74 13.69
CA VAL A 353 -0.19 -10.29 15.07
C VAL A 353 -0.43 -11.49 15.99
N MET A 354 -1.26 -12.46 15.59
CA MET A 354 -1.48 -13.70 16.36
C MET A 354 -0.17 -14.45 16.59
N ALA A 355 0.63 -14.65 15.55
CA ALA A 355 1.95 -15.27 15.66
C ALA A 355 2.90 -14.50 16.59
N MET A 356 2.87 -13.17 16.53
CA MET A 356 3.65 -12.31 17.43
C MET A 356 3.22 -12.48 18.89
N TYR A 357 1.91 -12.48 19.16
CA TYR A 357 1.36 -12.69 20.49
C TYR A 357 1.74 -14.08 21.03
N LYS A 358 1.53 -15.15 20.25
CA LYS A 358 1.99 -16.51 20.59
C LYS A 358 3.47 -16.57 20.96
N LYS A 359 4.33 -15.94 20.16
CA LYS A 359 5.78 -15.85 20.42
C LYS A 359 6.11 -15.11 21.73
N GLN A 360 5.25 -14.20 22.19
CA GLN A 360 5.38 -13.45 23.44
C GLN A 360 4.75 -14.18 24.65
N GLY A 361 4.26 -15.41 24.46
CA GLY A 361 3.61 -16.20 25.52
C GLY A 361 2.17 -15.77 25.81
N LEU A 362 1.53 -15.11 24.84
CA LEU A 362 0.11 -14.72 24.89
C LEU A 362 -0.82 -15.80 24.35
#